data_AF-A0A0H5DRD8-F1
#
_entry.id   AF-A0A0H5DRD8-F1
#
_cell.length_a   1.000
_cell.length_b   1.000
_cell.length_c   1.000
_cell.angle_alpha   90.00
_cell.angle_beta   90.00
_cell.angle_gamma   90.00
#
_symmetry.space_group_name_H-M   'P 1'
#
loop_
_entity.id
_entity.type
_entity.pdbx_description
1 polymer ?
#
loop_
_entity_poly.entity_id
_entity_poly.type
_entity_poly.pdbx_seq_one_letter_code
_entity_poly.pdbx_strand_id
1 'polypeptide(L)'
;MMLITLILYYAGWFFTIALAAAGRPFTAALACLLAGSSQLLIHYFYTRSGYYREIFLALYAVLIGFFAESFFLNVSITGFNPPGLIASLPPLWIVLLYPLFSMTINGAMHWMMNSKILQVIVGGLAPICYIAGAKVGACQLPRGSVAAYIVIGITWPLVILTMTTLLKKIEILVESVFKKSQTPTPLYMLYDGKCPICMRETRFLKKKNSSVVYVDITSPEFTSLFSVNYAEAMQQMVALEADGTKHVGVDAFHEIYLRRGLLFMAIALKLPGLEPIWTFFYKIFAKNRLKLTGRGCDLR
;
A
#
# COMPACT_ATOMS: atom_id res chain seq x y z
N MET A 1 -7.81 21.63 -6.57
CA MET A 1 -6.96 20.50 -6.11
C MET A 1 -5.72 20.33 -6.98
N MET A 2 -5.87 20.15 -8.31
CA MET A 2 -4.75 19.94 -9.24
C MET A 2 -3.62 20.98 -9.18
N LEU A 3 -3.95 22.28 -9.11
CA LEU A 3 -2.94 23.33 -9.04
C LEU A 3 -2.15 23.29 -7.71
N ILE A 4 -2.84 23.04 -6.59
CA ILE A 4 -2.23 22.99 -5.26
C ILE A 4 -1.27 21.81 -5.16
N THR A 5 -1.68 20.63 -5.63
CA THR A 5 -0.81 19.44 -5.61
C THR A 5 0.42 19.63 -6.50
N LEU A 6 0.26 20.31 -7.64
CA LEU A 6 1.36 20.65 -8.54
C LEU A 6 2.36 21.62 -7.89
N ILE A 7 1.87 22.68 -7.24
CA ILE A 7 2.72 23.65 -6.53
C ILE A 7 3.49 22.95 -5.41
N LEU A 8 2.82 22.13 -4.60
CA LEU A 8 3.46 21.38 -3.52
C LEU A 8 4.50 20.40 -4.03
N TYR A 9 4.24 19.75 -5.16
CA TYR A 9 5.21 18.86 -5.80
C TYR A 9 6.46 19.62 -6.21
N TYR A 10 6.33 20.71 -6.98
CA TYR A 10 7.49 21.46 -7.46
C TYR A 10 8.25 22.14 -6.33
N ALA A 11 7.55 22.71 -5.35
CA ALA A 11 8.19 23.29 -4.16
C ALA A 11 8.94 22.20 -3.36
N GLY A 12 8.28 21.08 -3.07
CA GLY A 12 8.86 19.95 -2.35
C GLY A 12 10.09 19.38 -3.08
N TRP A 13 10.00 19.17 -4.39
CA TRP A 13 11.11 18.71 -5.22
C TRP A 13 12.27 19.72 -5.19
N PHE A 14 12.01 21.00 -5.43
CA PHE A 14 13.04 22.04 -5.48
C PHE A 14 13.79 22.18 -4.16
N PHE A 15 13.08 22.29 -3.03
CA PHE A 15 13.70 22.39 -1.71
C PHE A 15 14.48 21.12 -1.35
N THR A 16 13.96 19.94 -1.68
CA THR A 16 14.65 18.66 -1.44
C THR A 16 15.97 18.61 -2.19
N ILE A 17 15.96 18.94 -3.49
CA ILE A 17 17.16 18.94 -4.33
C ILE A 17 18.16 20.01 -3.86
N ALA A 18 17.71 21.22 -3.55
CA ALA A 18 18.59 22.29 -3.05
C ALA A 18 19.26 21.92 -1.72
N LEU A 19 18.52 21.33 -0.78
CA LEU A 19 19.07 20.86 0.50
C LEU A 19 20.03 19.69 0.32
N ALA A 20 19.74 18.76 -0.60
CA ALA A 20 20.62 17.66 -0.93
C ALA A 20 21.94 18.17 -1.54
N ALA A 21 21.86 19.10 -2.50
CA ALA A 21 23.02 19.77 -3.09
C ALA A 21 23.86 20.54 -2.06
N ALA A 22 23.23 21.12 -1.04
CA ALA A 22 23.91 21.78 0.07
C ALA A 22 24.57 20.81 1.07
N GLY A 23 24.61 19.51 0.76
CA GLY A 23 25.22 18.48 1.62
C GLY A 23 24.37 18.12 2.85
N ARG A 24 23.05 18.40 2.83
CA ARG A 24 22.14 18.16 3.97
C ARG A 24 21.06 17.11 3.63
N PRO A 25 21.42 15.82 3.48
CA PRO A 25 20.51 14.78 3.00
C PRO A 25 19.33 14.49 3.95
N PHE A 26 19.53 14.59 5.27
CA PHE A 26 18.46 14.34 6.24
C PHE A 26 17.41 15.46 6.25
N THR A 27 17.85 16.72 6.13
CA THR A 27 16.90 17.84 6.03
C THR A 27 16.17 17.82 4.69
N ALA A 28 16.84 17.39 3.62
CA ALA A 28 16.19 17.14 2.33
C ALA A 28 15.09 16.07 2.45
N ALA A 29 15.39 14.96 3.12
CA ALA A 29 14.41 13.90 3.37
C ALA A 29 13.21 14.42 4.19
N LEU A 30 13.46 15.22 5.23
CA LEU A 30 12.40 15.86 6.03
C LEU A 30 11.55 16.82 5.19
N ALA A 31 12.16 17.66 4.34
CA ALA A 31 11.44 18.56 3.46
C ALA A 31 10.50 17.78 2.51
N CYS A 32 10.98 16.66 1.98
CA CYS A 32 10.19 15.78 1.12
C CYS A 32 9.03 15.12 1.89
N LEU A 33 9.27 14.64 3.12
CA LEU A 33 8.22 14.09 3.99
C LEU A 33 7.16 15.12 4.34
N LEU A 34 7.56 16.37 4.63
CA LEU A 34 6.63 17.45 4.91
C LEU A 34 5.76 17.75 3.70
N ALA A 35 6.36 17.92 2.51
CA ALA A 35 5.61 18.15 1.28
C ALA A 35 4.64 17.01 0.95
N GLY A 36 5.09 15.75 1.07
CA GLY A 36 4.25 14.57 0.85
C GLY A 36 3.12 14.45 1.87
N SER A 37 3.41 14.73 3.15
CA SER A 37 2.40 14.72 4.22
C SER A 37 1.36 15.82 4.00
N SER A 38 1.77 17.02 3.56
CA SER A 38 0.85 18.09 3.18
C SER A 38 -0.06 17.69 2.02
N GLN A 39 0.47 17.00 0.99
CA GLN A 39 -0.36 16.48 -0.10
C GLN A 39 -1.36 15.42 0.39
N LEU A 40 -0.95 14.51 1.27
CA LEU A 40 -1.87 13.52 1.86
C LEU A 40 -2.94 14.18 2.73
N LEU A 41 -2.59 15.18 3.52
CA LEU A 41 -3.55 15.93 4.34
C LEU A 41 -4.61 16.64 3.48
N ILE A 42 -4.23 17.21 2.33
CA ILE A 42 -5.20 17.80 1.40
C ILE A 42 -6.22 16.76 0.94
N HIS A 43 -5.75 15.56 0.56
CA HIS A 43 -6.66 14.48 0.17
C HIS A 43 -7.55 14.03 1.34
N TYR A 44 -7.01 13.98 2.56
CA TYR A 44 -7.78 13.66 3.76
C TYR A 44 -8.97 14.62 3.97
N PHE A 45 -8.74 15.93 3.83
CA PHE A 45 -9.79 16.93 3.99
C PHE A 45 -10.75 17.00 2.79
N TYR A 46 -10.33 16.56 1.60
CA TYR A 46 -11.16 16.62 0.41
C TYR A 46 -12.01 15.35 0.21
N THR A 47 -11.37 14.18 0.14
CA THR A 47 -12.05 12.88 -0.01
C THR A 47 -11.34 11.77 0.77
N ARG A 48 -12.09 11.15 1.70
CA ARG A 48 -11.53 10.07 2.53
C ARG A 48 -11.06 8.87 1.72
N SER A 49 -11.77 8.51 0.63
CA SER A 49 -11.32 7.46 -0.30
C SER A 49 -10.03 7.85 -1.03
N GLY A 50 -9.93 9.11 -1.47
CA GLY A 50 -8.72 9.64 -2.08
C GLY A 50 -7.50 9.51 -1.17
N TYR A 51 -7.64 9.85 0.11
CA TYR A 51 -6.57 9.68 1.11
C TYR A 51 -6.02 8.25 1.17
N TYR A 52 -6.87 7.23 1.24
CA TYR A 52 -6.40 5.84 1.28
C TYR A 52 -5.78 5.39 -0.05
N ARG A 53 -6.34 5.83 -1.18
CA ARG A 53 -5.74 5.54 -2.48
C ARG A 53 -4.32 6.12 -2.58
N GLU A 54 -4.13 7.38 -2.20
CA GLU A 54 -2.82 8.03 -2.25
C GLU A 54 -1.84 7.45 -1.23
N ILE A 55 -2.27 7.09 0.00
CA ILE A 55 -1.36 6.49 0.99
C ILE A 55 -0.81 5.15 0.52
N PHE A 56 -1.65 4.29 -0.05
CA PHE A 56 -1.20 3.00 -0.56
C PHE A 56 -0.34 3.16 -1.82
N LEU A 57 -0.71 4.05 -2.74
CA LEU A 57 0.15 4.35 -3.89
C LEU A 57 1.52 4.88 -3.46
N ALA A 58 1.57 5.77 -2.47
CA ALA A 58 2.82 6.28 -1.91
C ALA A 58 3.68 5.16 -1.30
N LEU A 59 3.08 4.21 -0.59
CA LEU A 59 3.81 3.03 -0.06
C LEU A 59 4.42 2.19 -1.19
N TYR A 60 3.66 1.92 -2.27
CA TYR A 60 4.22 1.26 -3.45
C TYR A 60 5.32 2.09 -4.11
N ALA A 61 5.15 3.42 -4.18
CA ALA A 61 6.12 4.32 -4.78
C ALA A 61 7.45 4.33 -4.03
N VAL A 62 7.43 4.27 -2.69
CA VAL A 62 8.64 4.11 -1.88
C VAL A 62 9.36 2.81 -2.24
N LEU A 63 8.64 1.69 -2.36
CA LEU A 63 9.24 0.41 -2.75
C LEU A 63 9.84 0.46 -4.15
N ILE A 64 9.08 0.96 -5.13
CA ILE A 64 9.53 1.09 -6.52
C ILE A 64 10.75 1.99 -6.61
N GLY A 65 10.72 3.14 -5.94
CA GLY A 65 11.83 4.08 -5.90
C GLY A 65 13.06 3.53 -5.21
N PHE A 66 12.89 2.82 -4.10
CA PHE A 66 13.99 2.15 -3.42
C PHE A 66 14.69 1.16 -4.34
N PHE A 67 13.95 0.30 -5.06
CA PHE A 67 14.55 -0.65 -5.99
C PHE A 67 15.19 0.03 -7.21
N ALA A 68 14.53 1.03 -7.81
CA ALA A 68 15.05 1.75 -8.96
C ALA A 68 16.35 2.52 -8.64
N GLU A 69 16.35 3.28 -7.54
CA GLU A 69 17.52 4.06 -7.11
C GLU A 69 18.66 3.16 -6.61
N SER A 70 18.34 2.06 -5.92
CA SER A 70 19.34 1.06 -5.57
C SER A 70 19.98 0.45 -6.81
N PHE A 71 19.19 0.13 -7.85
CA PHE A 71 19.73 -0.35 -9.12
C PHE A 71 20.67 0.69 -9.74
N PHE A 72 20.24 1.95 -9.88
CA PHE A 72 21.06 3.01 -10.47
C PHE A 72 22.38 3.24 -9.71
N LEU A 73 22.33 3.22 -8.39
CA LEU A 73 23.52 3.39 -7.54
C LEU A 73 24.49 2.20 -7.72
N ASN A 74 23.98 0.97 -7.67
CA ASN A 74 24.81 -0.24 -7.73
C ASN A 74 25.42 -0.47 -9.13
N VAL A 75 24.77 0.01 -10.20
CA VAL A 75 25.37 0.05 -11.54
C VAL A 75 26.12 1.35 -11.83
N SER A 76 26.35 2.19 -10.83
CA SER A 76 27.11 3.46 -10.92
C SER A 76 26.59 4.44 -11.98
N ILE A 77 25.27 4.42 -12.23
CA ILE A 77 24.59 5.41 -13.06
C ILE A 77 24.39 6.70 -12.26
N THR A 78 24.02 6.58 -10.99
CA THR A 78 23.94 7.69 -10.05
C THR A 78 24.98 7.51 -8.93
N GLY A 79 25.42 8.62 -8.37
CA GLY A 79 26.27 8.69 -7.18
C GLY A 79 25.88 9.87 -6.31
N PHE A 80 26.11 9.77 -5.00
CA PHE A 80 25.68 10.80 -4.04
C PHE A 80 26.81 11.17 -3.09
N ASN A 81 26.98 12.47 -2.85
CA ASN A 81 27.94 13.00 -1.88
C ASN A 81 27.26 14.10 -1.04
N PRO A 82 27.12 13.93 0.28
CA PRO A 82 27.51 12.76 1.08
C PRO A 82 26.71 11.49 0.69
N PRO A 83 27.27 10.29 0.92
CA PRO A 83 26.56 9.05 0.67
C PRO A 83 25.33 8.92 1.59
N GLY A 84 24.46 7.95 1.26
CA GLY A 84 23.34 7.59 2.13
C GLY A 84 23.79 7.02 3.48
N LEU A 85 22.81 6.71 4.35
CA LEU A 85 23.05 6.06 5.64
C LEU A 85 23.89 4.77 5.51
N ILE A 86 23.67 4.04 4.42
CA ILE A 86 24.41 2.85 4.03
C ILE A 86 24.94 3.12 2.64
N ALA A 87 26.24 2.98 2.41
CA ALA A 87 26.89 3.38 1.16
C ALA A 87 26.35 2.68 -0.09
N SER A 88 25.85 1.44 0.05
CA SER A 88 25.23 0.66 -1.03
C SER A 88 23.74 0.94 -1.26
N LEU A 89 23.12 1.79 -0.43
CA LEU A 89 21.72 2.17 -0.53
C LEU A 89 21.57 3.64 -0.90
N PRO A 90 20.52 3.99 -1.67
CA PRO A 90 20.26 5.37 -2.03
C PRO A 90 19.94 6.21 -0.79
N PRO A 91 20.33 7.50 -0.77
CA PRO A 91 19.89 8.42 0.27
C PRO A 91 18.36 8.46 0.38
N LEU A 92 17.84 8.61 1.60
CA LEU A 92 16.40 8.61 1.84
C LEU A 92 15.66 9.68 1.04
N TRP A 93 16.26 10.85 0.84
CA TRP A 93 15.61 11.96 0.16
C TRP A 93 15.23 11.64 -1.29
N ILE A 94 16.04 10.86 -2.03
CA ILE A 94 15.72 10.55 -3.43
C ILE A 94 14.62 9.50 -3.52
N VAL A 95 14.62 8.52 -2.61
CA VAL A 95 13.54 7.53 -2.50
C VAL A 95 12.22 8.21 -2.13
N LEU A 96 12.26 9.21 -1.25
CA LEU A 96 11.07 9.95 -0.82
C LEU A 96 10.49 10.89 -1.89
N LEU A 97 11.23 11.22 -2.94
CA LEU A 97 10.67 11.95 -4.10
C LEU A 97 9.66 11.09 -4.88
N TYR A 98 9.76 9.76 -4.82
CA TYR A 98 8.83 8.87 -5.52
C TYR A 98 7.38 8.96 -4.99
N PRO A 99 7.10 8.85 -3.68
CA PRO A 99 5.73 9.06 -3.19
C PRO A 99 5.24 10.50 -3.41
N LEU A 100 6.12 11.51 -3.36
CA LEU A 100 5.77 12.89 -3.70
C LEU A 100 5.34 13.02 -5.17
N PHE A 101 6.04 12.33 -6.08
CA PHE A 101 5.71 12.27 -7.50
C PHE A 101 4.46 11.42 -7.77
N SER A 102 4.27 10.28 -7.10
CA SER A 102 3.15 9.39 -7.41
C SER A 102 1.78 10.06 -7.25
N MET A 103 1.66 10.99 -6.30
CA MET A 103 0.43 11.77 -6.09
C MET A 103 0.15 12.80 -7.20
N THR A 104 1.14 13.16 -8.04
CA THR A 104 0.90 14.03 -9.21
C THR A 104 0.27 13.28 -10.38
N ILE A 105 0.52 11.97 -10.48
CA ILE A 105 -0.05 11.09 -11.51
C ILE A 105 -1.57 11.17 -11.50
N ASN A 106 -2.18 11.12 -10.31
CA ASN A 106 -3.62 11.21 -10.15
C ASN A 106 -4.18 12.64 -10.09
N GLY A 107 -3.32 13.65 -10.23
CA GLY A 107 -3.67 15.06 -10.26
C GLY A 107 -3.32 15.69 -11.59
N ALA A 108 -2.23 16.45 -11.62
CA ALA A 108 -1.80 17.23 -12.78
C ALA A 108 -1.46 16.38 -14.01
N MET A 109 -1.13 15.11 -13.83
CA MET A 109 -0.75 14.21 -14.91
C MET A 109 -1.85 13.19 -15.24
N HIS A 110 -3.08 13.37 -14.75
CA HIS A 110 -4.15 12.40 -14.98
C HIS A 110 -4.45 12.18 -16.48
N TRP A 111 -4.20 13.19 -17.33
CA TRP A 111 -4.35 13.11 -18.79
C TRP A 111 -3.52 11.99 -19.44
N MET A 112 -2.40 11.56 -18.85
CA MET A 112 -1.57 10.47 -19.42
C MET A 112 -2.07 9.07 -19.04
N MET A 113 -3.06 8.96 -18.14
CA MET A 113 -3.57 7.67 -17.64
C MET A 113 -4.24 6.80 -18.71
N ASN A 114 -4.68 7.42 -19.81
CA ASN A 114 -5.43 6.77 -20.88
C ASN A 114 -4.56 6.32 -22.06
N SER A 115 -3.26 6.65 -22.08
CA SER A 115 -2.36 6.27 -23.18
C SER A 115 -1.04 5.71 -22.65
N LYS A 116 -0.75 4.45 -22.99
CA LYS A 116 0.54 3.82 -22.68
C LYS A 116 1.69 4.50 -23.41
N ILE A 117 1.45 5.04 -24.60
CA ILE A 117 2.46 5.77 -25.38
C ILE A 117 2.87 7.04 -24.64
N LEU A 118 1.90 7.82 -24.14
CA LEU A 118 2.19 9.03 -23.36
C LEU A 118 2.96 8.70 -22.08
N GLN A 119 2.62 7.60 -21.41
CA GLN A 119 3.35 7.12 -20.22
C GLN A 119 4.80 6.78 -20.53
N VAL A 120 5.07 6.12 -21.67
CA VAL A 120 6.42 5.81 -22.13
C VAL A 120 7.19 7.08 -22.49
N ILE A 121 6.57 8.02 -23.21
CA ILE A 121 7.21 9.29 -23.59
C ILE A 121 7.57 10.08 -22.33
N VAL A 122 6.61 10.30 -21.43
CA VAL A 122 6.83 11.05 -20.18
C VAL A 122 7.89 10.38 -19.32
N GLY A 123 7.83 9.05 -19.16
CA GLY A 123 8.85 8.29 -18.45
C GLY A 123 10.23 8.43 -19.11
N GLY A 124 10.31 8.42 -20.43
CA GLY A 124 11.55 8.56 -21.19
C GLY A 124 12.22 9.93 -21.04
N LEU A 125 11.48 10.96 -20.60
CA LEU A 125 12.01 12.29 -20.30
C LEU A 125 12.63 12.40 -18.90
N ALA A 126 12.43 11.40 -18.02
CA ALA A 126 12.95 11.42 -16.66
C ALA A 126 14.47 11.67 -16.53
N PRO A 127 15.36 11.21 -17.44
CA PRO A 127 16.79 11.52 -17.35
C PRO A 127 17.12 13.02 -17.29
N ILE A 128 16.27 13.88 -17.85
CA ILE A 128 16.43 15.34 -17.78
C ILE A 128 16.46 15.81 -16.31
N CYS A 129 15.61 15.23 -15.46
CA CYS A 129 15.54 15.56 -14.04
C CYS A 129 16.83 15.14 -13.29
N TYR A 130 17.41 13.99 -13.63
CA TYR A 130 18.67 13.54 -13.01
C TYR A 130 19.84 14.40 -13.43
N ILE A 131 19.89 14.81 -14.70
CA ILE A 131 20.94 15.72 -15.19
C ILE A 131 20.80 17.11 -14.57
N ALA A 132 19.57 17.61 -14.41
CA ALA A 132 19.33 18.85 -13.67
C ALA A 132 19.83 18.73 -12.22
N GLY A 133 19.48 17.64 -11.54
CA GLY A 133 19.98 17.31 -10.19
C GLY A 133 21.51 17.23 -10.12
N ALA A 134 22.15 16.69 -11.16
CA ALA A 134 23.60 16.61 -11.23
C ALA A 134 24.27 17.97 -11.45
N LYS A 135 23.69 18.81 -12.31
CA LYS A 135 24.19 20.18 -12.56
C LYS A 135 24.11 21.08 -11.33
N VAL A 136 23.13 20.86 -10.45
CA VAL A 136 23.02 21.60 -9.19
C VAL A 136 23.78 20.96 -8.03
N GLY A 137 24.48 19.84 -8.26
CA GLY A 137 25.32 19.18 -7.26
C GLY A 137 24.60 18.21 -6.31
N ALA A 138 23.31 17.92 -6.53
CA ALA A 138 22.55 16.98 -5.69
C ALA A 138 22.85 15.50 -6.00
N CYS A 139 23.33 15.21 -7.21
CA CYS A 139 23.66 13.86 -7.68
C CYS A 139 24.92 13.92 -8.57
N GLN A 140 25.56 12.78 -8.76
CA GLN A 140 26.69 12.61 -9.67
C GLN A 140 26.32 11.56 -10.71
N LEU A 141 26.91 11.65 -11.90
CA LEU A 141 26.73 10.68 -12.99
C LEU A 141 28.08 10.02 -13.31
N PRO A 142 28.54 9.03 -12.53
CA PRO A 142 29.90 8.47 -12.67
C PRO A 142 30.20 7.90 -14.05
N ARG A 143 29.19 7.30 -14.70
CA ARG A 143 29.29 6.75 -16.08
C ARG A 143 28.95 7.77 -17.18
N GLY A 144 28.80 9.04 -16.83
CA GLY A 144 28.47 10.12 -17.74
C GLY A 144 26.98 10.20 -18.12
N SER A 145 26.61 11.31 -18.76
CA SER A 145 25.20 11.61 -19.07
C SER A 145 24.57 10.68 -20.09
N VAL A 146 25.34 10.16 -21.06
CA VAL A 146 24.82 9.24 -22.10
C VAL A 146 24.32 7.94 -21.48
N ALA A 147 25.12 7.32 -20.60
CA ALA A 147 24.71 6.12 -19.89
C ALA A 147 23.46 6.37 -19.01
N ALA A 148 23.40 7.54 -18.36
CA ALA A 148 22.23 7.95 -17.59
C ALA A 148 20.98 8.08 -18.46
N TYR A 149 21.07 8.72 -19.64
CA TYR A 149 19.94 8.81 -20.58
C TYR A 149 19.38 7.45 -20.97
N ILE A 150 20.26 6.49 -21.29
CA ILE A 150 19.85 5.16 -21.73
C ILE A 150 19.20 4.39 -20.57
N VAL A 151 19.90 4.25 -19.44
CA VAL A 151 19.44 3.38 -18.34
C VAL A 151 18.21 3.96 -17.65
N ILE A 152 18.24 5.26 -17.32
CA ILE A 152 17.13 5.94 -16.66
C ILE A 152 15.95 6.07 -17.63
N GLY A 153 16.22 6.35 -18.91
CA GLY A 153 15.21 6.50 -19.95
C GLY A 153 14.49 5.20 -20.32
N ILE A 154 15.10 4.04 -20.07
CA ILE A 154 14.43 2.72 -20.18
C ILE A 154 13.68 2.38 -18.88
N THR A 155 14.27 2.69 -17.72
CA THR A 155 13.72 2.29 -16.42
C THR A 155 12.47 3.09 -16.04
N TRP A 156 12.47 4.41 -16.28
CA TRP A 156 11.36 5.27 -15.89
C TRP A 156 10.04 5.00 -16.63
N PRO A 157 10.01 4.69 -17.93
CA PRO A 157 8.81 4.18 -18.58
C PRO A 157 8.20 2.98 -17.85
N LEU A 158 9.03 2.02 -17.40
CA LEU A 158 8.57 0.86 -16.63
C LEU A 158 8.01 1.27 -15.27
N VAL A 159 8.67 2.22 -14.59
CA VAL A 159 8.19 2.80 -13.33
C VAL A 159 6.81 3.45 -13.53
N ILE A 160 6.66 4.33 -14.52
CA ILE A 160 5.39 5.02 -14.79
C ILE A 160 4.30 4.01 -15.12
N LEU A 161 4.54 3.07 -16.04
CA LEU A 161 3.56 2.03 -16.40
C LEU A 161 3.12 1.21 -15.18
N THR A 162 4.06 0.90 -14.29
CA THR A 162 3.78 0.14 -13.06
C THR A 162 2.95 0.97 -12.09
N MET A 163 3.35 2.22 -11.83
CA MET A 163 2.63 3.13 -10.92
C MET A 163 1.22 3.42 -11.40
N THR A 164 1.01 3.69 -12.69
CA THR A 164 -0.32 3.98 -13.25
C THR A 164 -1.22 2.73 -13.21
N THR A 165 -0.66 1.53 -13.44
CA THR A 165 -1.39 0.27 -13.30
C THR A 165 -1.80 0.01 -11.85
N LEU A 166 -0.89 0.25 -10.90
CA LEU A 166 -1.17 0.13 -9.47
C LEU A 166 -2.22 1.14 -9.02
N LEU A 167 -2.11 2.40 -9.44
CA LEU A 167 -3.09 3.45 -9.16
C LEU A 167 -4.50 3.00 -9.57
N LYS A 168 -4.69 2.50 -10.80
CA LYS A 168 -6.01 2.00 -11.26
C LYS A 168 -6.53 0.86 -10.40
N LYS A 169 -5.68 -0.12 -10.07
CA LYS A 169 -6.07 -1.27 -9.25
C LYS A 169 -6.43 -0.85 -7.81
N ILE A 170 -5.64 0.02 -7.22
CA ILE A 170 -5.86 0.55 -5.86
C ILE A 170 -7.12 1.40 -5.83
N GLU A 171 -7.36 2.24 -6.84
CA GLU A 171 -8.57 3.06 -6.94
C GLU A 171 -9.84 2.21 -6.94
N ILE A 172 -9.93 1.20 -7.83
CA ILE A 172 -11.07 0.28 -7.89
C ILE A 172 -11.29 -0.43 -6.54
N LEU A 173 -10.21 -0.91 -5.93
CA LEU A 173 -10.28 -1.57 -4.62
C LEU A 173 -10.79 -0.61 -3.53
N VAL A 174 -10.20 0.57 -3.41
CA VAL A 174 -10.57 1.54 -2.37
C VAL A 174 -12.01 2.00 -2.56
N GLU A 175 -12.43 2.30 -3.79
CA GLU A 175 -13.81 2.70 -4.09
C GLU A 175 -14.81 1.60 -3.73
N SER A 176 -14.51 0.33 -4.07
CA SER A 176 -15.38 -0.80 -3.72
C SER A 176 -15.52 -0.99 -2.19
N VAL A 177 -14.42 -0.86 -1.45
CA VAL A 177 -14.43 -0.93 0.02
C VAL A 177 -15.26 0.22 0.62
N PHE A 178 -15.05 1.44 0.14
CA PHE A 178 -15.79 2.61 0.62
C PHE A 178 -17.28 2.51 0.32
N LYS A 179 -17.64 2.11 -0.90
CA LYS A 179 -19.04 1.88 -1.30
C LYS A 179 -19.70 0.85 -0.38
N LYS A 180 -19.05 -0.29 -0.14
CA LYS A 180 -19.58 -1.34 0.75
C LYS A 180 -19.66 -0.87 2.22
N SER A 181 -18.74 -0.02 2.67
CA SER A 181 -18.76 0.51 4.04
C SER A 181 -19.91 1.49 4.33
N GLN A 182 -20.46 2.15 3.31
CA GLN A 182 -21.57 3.10 3.45
C GLN A 182 -22.93 2.43 3.60
N THR A 183 -23.10 1.22 3.07
CA THR A 183 -24.34 0.42 3.17
C THR A 183 -24.04 -0.92 3.84
N PRO A 184 -23.71 -0.93 5.14
CA PRO A 184 -23.14 -2.12 5.75
C PRO A 184 -24.23 -3.15 6.08
N THR A 185 -24.21 -4.27 5.37
CA THR A 185 -25.06 -5.43 5.66
C THR A 185 -24.54 -6.21 6.87
N PRO A 186 -25.40 -6.92 7.63
CA PRO A 186 -24.95 -7.84 8.67
C PRO A 186 -24.00 -8.91 8.12
N LEU A 187 -22.86 -9.10 8.80
CA LEU A 187 -21.92 -10.19 8.54
C LEU A 187 -21.75 -11.02 9.81
N TYR A 188 -22.03 -12.30 9.70
CA TYR A 188 -21.91 -13.26 10.78
C TYR A 188 -20.47 -13.77 10.84
N MET A 189 -19.70 -13.30 11.81
CA MET A 189 -18.37 -13.80 12.11
C MET A 189 -18.49 -15.02 13.02
N LEU A 190 -18.10 -16.18 12.50
CA LEU A 190 -18.10 -17.43 13.27
C LEU A 190 -16.80 -17.54 14.07
N TYR A 191 -16.90 -17.83 15.37
CA TYR A 191 -15.73 -18.03 16.23
C TYR A 191 -15.97 -19.14 17.26
N ASP A 192 -14.89 -19.79 17.71
CA ASP A 192 -14.91 -20.78 18.79
C ASP A 192 -14.72 -20.11 20.16
N GLY A 193 -15.79 -20.09 20.97
CA GLY A 193 -15.77 -19.54 22.33
C GLY A 193 -14.81 -20.25 23.29
N LYS A 194 -14.41 -21.49 22.99
CA LYS A 194 -13.46 -22.25 23.80
C LYS A 194 -12.00 -22.08 23.32
N CYS A 195 -11.74 -21.40 22.21
CA CYS A 195 -10.39 -21.16 21.69
C CYS A 195 -9.83 -19.82 22.20
N PRO A 196 -8.69 -19.80 22.95
CA PRO A 196 -8.13 -18.56 23.50
C PRO A 196 -7.75 -17.52 22.44
N ILE A 197 -7.27 -17.94 21.27
CA ILE A 197 -6.93 -17.02 20.16
C ILE A 197 -8.19 -16.42 19.57
N CYS A 198 -9.19 -17.23 19.24
CA CYS A 198 -10.46 -16.75 18.70
C CYS A 198 -11.12 -15.77 19.67
N MET A 199 -11.11 -16.07 20.97
CA MET A 199 -11.66 -15.18 21.99
C MET A 199 -10.90 -13.85 22.10
N ARG A 200 -9.56 -13.87 22.02
CA ARG A 200 -8.75 -12.64 22.01
C ARG A 200 -9.04 -11.79 20.79
N GLU A 201 -9.19 -12.42 19.62
CA GLU A 201 -9.50 -11.74 18.37
C GLU A 201 -10.91 -11.14 18.39
N THR A 202 -11.93 -11.92 18.79
CA THR A 202 -13.30 -11.46 18.97
C THR A 202 -13.36 -10.28 19.94
N ARG A 203 -12.66 -10.33 21.09
CA ARG A 203 -12.57 -9.20 22.03
C ARG A 203 -11.96 -7.96 21.40
N PHE A 204 -10.91 -8.11 20.59
CA PHE A 204 -10.30 -6.99 19.88
C PHE A 204 -11.26 -6.41 18.83
N LEU A 205 -12.00 -7.26 18.10
CA LEU A 205 -12.90 -6.86 17.02
C LEU A 205 -14.21 -6.24 17.50
N LYS A 206 -14.73 -6.72 18.65
CA LYS A 206 -16.03 -6.33 19.20
C LYS A 206 -16.09 -4.82 19.41
N LYS A 207 -17.02 -4.18 18.68
CA LYS A 207 -17.26 -2.73 18.73
C LYS A 207 -18.76 -2.49 18.79
N LYS A 208 -19.19 -1.63 19.72
CA LYS A 208 -20.57 -1.12 19.80
C LYS A 208 -20.79 -0.28 18.52
N ASN A 209 -21.67 -0.70 17.61
CA ASN A 209 -21.95 -0.11 16.28
C ASN A 209 -21.08 -0.62 15.10
N SER A 210 -20.74 -1.91 15.06
CA SER A 210 -20.32 -2.58 13.81
C SER A 210 -21.45 -3.44 13.24
N SER A 211 -21.51 -3.61 11.92
CA SER A 211 -22.43 -4.59 11.29
C SER A 211 -21.92 -6.04 11.35
N VAL A 212 -20.98 -6.32 12.24
CA VAL A 212 -20.47 -7.68 12.50
C VAL A 212 -21.28 -8.29 13.64
N VAL A 213 -21.95 -9.41 13.35
CA VAL A 213 -22.66 -10.26 14.31
C VAL A 213 -21.71 -11.40 14.71
N TYR A 214 -21.34 -11.46 15.98
CA TYR A 214 -20.39 -12.45 16.47
C TYR A 214 -21.16 -13.70 16.93
N VAL A 215 -20.93 -14.83 16.26
CA VAL A 215 -21.64 -16.09 16.51
C VAL A 215 -20.66 -17.11 17.07
N ASP A 216 -20.91 -17.54 18.32
CA ASP A 216 -20.15 -18.60 18.96
C ASP A 216 -20.63 -19.96 18.47
N ILE A 217 -19.78 -20.70 17.75
CA ILE A 217 -20.11 -22.02 17.21
C ILE A 217 -20.20 -23.11 18.29
N THR A 218 -19.81 -22.81 19.52
CA THR A 218 -19.94 -23.73 20.66
C THR A 218 -21.22 -23.53 21.45
N SER A 219 -22.01 -22.49 21.14
CA SER A 219 -23.32 -22.28 21.75
C SER A 219 -24.29 -23.37 21.29
N PRO A 220 -25.14 -23.92 22.19
CA PRO A 220 -26.24 -24.81 21.83
C PRO A 220 -27.24 -24.18 20.84
N GLU A 221 -27.24 -22.85 20.75
CA GLU A 221 -28.10 -22.06 19.87
C GLU A 221 -27.56 -21.97 18.43
N PHE A 222 -26.34 -22.46 18.18
CA PHE A 222 -25.76 -22.54 16.85
C PHE A 222 -26.54 -23.57 16.01
N THR A 223 -27.56 -23.06 15.31
CA THR A 223 -28.47 -23.84 14.48
C THR A 223 -27.80 -24.18 13.14
N SER A 224 -28.25 -25.25 12.50
CA SER A 224 -27.83 -25.68 11.15
C SER A 224 -28.15 -24.65 10.03
N LEU A 225 -28.67 -23.47 10.39
CA LEU A 225 -29.04 -22.36 9.51
C LEU A 225 -27.90 -21.88 8.60
N PHE A 226 -26.65 -22.18 8.96
CA PHE A 226 -25.48 -21.61 8.29
C PHE A 226 -24.81 -22.53 7.26
N SER A 227 -25.28 -23.76 7.04
CA SER A 227 -24.70 -24.74 6.09
C SER A 227 -23.17 -24.97 6.23
N VAL A 228 -22.55 -24.48 7.30
CA VAL A 228 -21.12 -24.61 7.61
C VAL A 228 -20.98 -25.64 8.72
N ASN A 229 -20.27 -26.73 8.42
CA ASN A 229 -19.94 -27.73 9.42
C ASN A 229 -18.95 -27.15 10.44
N TYR A 230 -19.10 -27.50 11.72
CA TYR A 230 -18.17 -27.16 12.80
C TYR A 230 -16.70 -27.41 12.40
N ALA A 231 -16.43 -28.53 11.71
CA ALA A 231 -15.09 -28.85 11.21
C ALA A 231 -14.51 -27.80 10.23
N GLU A 232 -15.33 -27.21 9.35
CA GLU A 232 -14.89 -26.15 8.43
C GLU A 232 -14.61 -24.83 9.18
N ALA A 233 -15.51 -24.43 10.09
CA ALA A 233 -15.31 -23.25 10.93
C ALA A 233 -14.06 -23.38 11.83
N MET A 234 -13.68 -24.61 12.18
CA MET A 234 -12.50 -24.93 12.96
C MET A 234 -11.19 -25.01 12.17
N GLN A 235 -11.21 -24.96 10.84
CA GLN A 235 -9.98 -24.95 10.02
C GLN A 235 -9.46 -23.54 9.74
N GLN A 236 -10.37 -22.58 9.57
CA GLN A 236 -10.03 -21.21 9.15
C GLN A 236 -11.11 -20.23 9.61
N MET A 237 -10.82 -18.94 9.45
CA MET A 237 -11.79 -17.87 9.73
C MET A 237 -12.90 -17.95 8.70
N VAL A 238 -14.15 -17.92 9.16
CA VAL A 238 -15.34 -17.94 8.30
C VAL A 238 -16.24 -16.78 8.68
N ALA A 239 -16.67 -16.03 7.66
CA ALA A 239 -17.67 -14.99 7.81
C ALA A 239 -18.76 -15.18 6.76
N LEU A 240 -20.02 -15.00 7.15
CA LEU A 240 -21.18 -15.22 6.29
C LEU A 240 -21.96 -13.93 6.09
N GLU A 241 -22.33 -13.65 4.86
CA GLU A 241 -23.30 -12.59 4.53
C GLU A 241 -24.73 -13.04 4.88
N ALA A 242 -25.66 -12.09 4.98
CA ALA A 242 -27.07 -12.38 5.24
C ALA A 242 -27.76 -13.22 4.15
N ASP A 243 -27.23 -13.21 2.92
CA ASP A 243 -27.71 -14.03 1.80
C ASP A 243 -27.10 -15.44 1.76
N GLY A 244 -26.23 -15.79 2.74
CA GLY A 244 -25.54 -17.07 2.81
C GLY A 244 -24.19 -17.12 2.09
N THR A 245 -23.74 -16.02 1.45
CA THR A 245 -22.41 -15.96 0.82
C THR A 245 -21.31 -16.17 1.86
N LYS A 246 -20.41 -17.12 1.58
CA LYS A 246 -19.34 -17.54 2.49
C LYS A 246 -17.99 -16.91 2.14
N HIS A 247 -17.43 -16.15 3.07
CA HIS A 247 -16.08 -15.60 3.02
C HIS A 247 -15.16 -16.39 3.94
N VAL A 248 -13.93 -16.66 3.49
CA VAL A 248 -13.04 -17.60 4.18
C VAL A 248 -11.60 -17.07 4.24
N GLY A 249 -10.93 -17.29 5.37
CA GLY A 249 -9.54 -16.89 5.57
C GLY A 249 -9.36 -15.39 5.42
N VAL A 250 -8.42 -14.97 4.56
CA VAL A 250 -8.13 -13.54 4.32
C VAL A 250 -9.36 -12.75 3.86
N ASP A 251 -10.26 -13.39 3.12
CA ASP A 251 -11.50 -12.76 2.64
C ASP A 251 -12.45 -12.47 3.79
N ALA A 252 -12.55 -13.40 4.75
CA ALA A 252 -13.30 -13.18 5.97
C ALA A 252 -12.72 -12.00 6.77
N PHE A 253 -11.40 -11.93 6.94
CA PHE A 253 -10.76 -10.79 7.62
C PHE A 253 -11.02 -9.46 6.91
N HIS A 254 -10.93 -9.42 5.58
CA HIS A 254 -11.26 -8.24 4.79
C HIS A 254 -12.67 -7.73 5.11
N GLU A 255 -13.66 -8.61 5.03
CA GLU A 255 -15.07 -8.28 5.23
C GLU A 255 -15.40 -7.88 6.68
N ILE A 256 -14.75 -8.53 7.65
CA ILE A 256 -14.85 -8.20 9.08
C ILE A 256 -14.26 -6.81 9.35
N TYR A 257 -13.04 -6.54 8.87
CA TYR A 257 -12.38 -5.25 9.06
C TYR A 257 -13.15 -4.10 8.39
N LEU A 258 -13.69 -4.35 7.19
CA LEU A 258 -14.54 -3.41 6.48
C LEU A 258 -15.75 -3.02 7.33
N ARG A 259 -16.52 -3.99 7.83
CA ARG A 259 -17.73 -3.74 8.64
C ARG A 259 -17.47 -3.23 10.04
N ARG A 260 -16.27 -3.47 10.57
CA ARG A 260 -15.79 -2.86 11.81
C ARG A 260 -15.41 -1.37 11.61
N GLY A 261 -15.15 -0.96 10.37
CA GLY A 261 -14.66 0.38 10.02
C GLY A 261 -13.13 0.52 10.05
N LEU A 262 -12.39 -0.60 10.08
CA LEU A 262 -10.92 -0.61 9.94
C LEU A 262 -10.53 -0.61 8.46
N LEU A 263 -10.89 0.45 7.75
CA LEU A 263 -10.78 0.52 6.28
C LEU A 263 -9.34 0.35 5.79
N PHE A 264 -8.34 0.90 6.50
CA PHE A 264 -6.93 0.70 6.17
C PHE A 264 -6.58 -0.80 6.07
N MET A 265 -6.95 -1.57 7.10
CA MET A 265 -6.63 -2.99 7.17
C MET A 265 -7.43 -3.80 6.14
N ALA A 266 -8.71 -3.45 5.93
CA ALA A 266 -9.53 -4.07 4.89
C ALA A 266 -8.88 -3.91 3.50
N ILE A 267 -8.45 -2.69 3.16
CA ILE A 267 -7.78 -2.42 1.88
C ILE A 267 -6.43 -3.14 1.81
N ALA A 268 -5.61 -3.06 2.86
CA ALA A 268 -4.26 -3.64 2.89
C ALA A 268 -4.23 -5.15 2.59
N LEU A 269 -5.24 -5.90 3.02
CA LEU A 269 -5.36 -7.34 2.76
C LEU A 269 -5.62 -7.68 1.29
N LYS A 270 -6.19 -6.74 0.53
CA LYS A 270 -6.60 -6.93 -0.88
C LYS A 270 -5.76 -6.13 -1.87
N LEU A 271 -4.69 -5.49 -1.40
CA LEU A 271 -3.80 -4.72 -2.26
C LEU A 271 -3.14 -5.61 -3.33
N PRO A 272 -2.91 -5.07 -4.55
CA PRO A 272 -2.39 -5.83 -5.68
C PRO A 272 -1.01 -6.42 -5.38
N GLY A 273 -0.88 -7.74 -5.44
CA GLY A 273 0.36 -8.47 -5.16
C GLY A 273 0.55 -8.86 -3.69
N LEU A 274 -0.17 -8.23 -2.74
CA LEU A 274 -0.10 -8.59 -1.31
C LEU A 274 -1.14 -9.66 -0.92
N GLU A 275 -2.32 -9.66 -1.53
CA GLU A 275 -3.35 -10.68 -1.29
C GLU A 275 -2.86 -12.15 -1.32
N PRO A 276 -2.11 -12.61 -2.35
CA PRO A 276 -1.60 -13.98 -2.35
C PRO A 276 -0.57 -14.22 -1.24
N ILE A 277 0.22 -13.21 -0.88
CA ILE A 277 1.21 -13.27 0.20
C ILE A 277 0.49 -13.48 1.54
N TRP A 278 -0.54 -12.66 1.82
CA TRP A 278 -1.36 -12.82 3.03
C TRP A 278 -2.04 -14.18 3.07
N THR A 279 -2.58 -14.64 1.94
CA THR A 279 -3.25 -15.94 1.84
C THR A 279 -2.28 -17.08 2.14
N PHE A 280 -1.05 -17.01 1.64
CA PHE A 280 0.00 -18.00 1.91
C PHE A 280 0.36 -18.06 3.40
N PHE A 281 0.71 -16.92 4.01
CA PHE A 281 1.05 -16.87 5.43
C PHE A 281 -0.13 -17.26 6.32
N TYR A 282 -1.34 -16.87 5.93
CA TYR A 282 -2.55 -17.25 6.65
C TYR A 282 -2.77 -18.76 6.64
N LYS A 283 -2.57 -19.45 5.52
CA LYS A 283 -2.67 -20.92 5.44
C LYS A 283 -1.67 -21.62 6.36
N ILE A 284 -0.44 -21.12 6.44
CA ILE A 284 0.59 -21.63 7.36
C ILE A 284 0.16 -21.44 8.81
N PHE A 285 -0.31 -20.24 9.16
CA PHE A 285 -0.82 -19.94 10.50
C PHE A 285 -2.01 -20.84 10.86
N ALA A 286 -3.01 -20.93 9.98
CA ALA A 286 -4.23 -21.70 10.19
C ALA A 286 -3.92 -23.19 10.44
N LYS A 287 -2.97 -23.77 9.70
CA LYS A 287 -2.51 -25.16 9.90
C LYS A 287 -1.86 -25.39 11.27
N ASN A 288 -1.21 -24.38 11.85
CA ASN A 288 -0.44 -24.52 13.09
C ASN A 288 -1.16 -23.94 14.33
N ARG A 289 -2.30 -23.24 14.16
CA ARG A 289 -2.95 -22.47 15.24
C ARG A 289 -3.37 -23.29 16.47
N LEU A 290 -3.80 -24.54 16.27
CA LEU A 290 -4.19 -25.43 17.37
C LEU A 290 -2.97 -25.87 18.20
N LYS A 291 -1.86 -26.20 17.52
CA LYS A 291 -0.58 -26.50 18.17
C LYS A 291 -0.06 -25.31 18.97
N LEU A 292 -0.19 -24.09 18.43
CA LEU A 292 0.21 -22.84 19.09
C LEU A 292 -0.62 -22.52 20.34
N THR A 293 -1.80 -23.13 20.49
CA THR A 293 -2.70 -22.91 21.64
C THR A 293 -2.73 -24.07 22.63
N GLY A 294 -1.88 -25.08 22.45
CA GLY A 294 -1.82 -26.26 23.32
C GLY A 294 -3.03 -27.19 23.19
N ARG A 295 -3.90 -26.98 22.21
CA ARG A 295 -4.96 -27.92 21.84
C ARG A 295 -4.40 -28.94 20.86
N GLY A 296 -4.18 -30.17 21.33
CA GLY A 296 -3.92 -31.32 20.47
C GLY A 296 -5.03 -31.49 19.42
N CYS A 297 -4.68 -32.06 18.27
CA CYS A 297 -5.63 -32.41 17.22
C CYS A 297 -6.57 -33.54 17.68
N ASP A 298 -7.57 -33.23 18.50
CA ASP A 298 -8.77 -34.07 18.64
C ASP A 298 -9.91 -33.41 17.86
N LEU A 299 -9.83 -33.56 16.54
CA LEU A 299 -10.96 -33.40 15.62
C LEU A 299 -11.37 -34.80 15.14
N ARG A 300 -11.67 -35.70 16.08
CA ARG A 300 -12.39 -36.95 15.80
C ARG A 300 -13.83 -36.82 16.23
#